data_AF-A0A4Y2GMU7-F1
#
_entry.id   AF-A0A4Y2GMU7-F1
#
_cell.length_a   1.000
_cell.length_b   1.000
_cell.length_c   1.000
_cell.angle_alpha   90.00
_cell.angle_beta   90.00
_cell.angle_gamma   90.00
#
_symmetry.space_group_name_H-M   'P 1'
#
loop_
_entity.id
_entity.type
_entity.pdbx_description
1 polymer ?
#
loop_
_entity_poly.entity_id
_entity_poly.type
_entity_poly.pdbx_seq_one_letter_code
_entity_poly.pdbx_strand_id
1 'polypeptide(L)'
;MIHGPCGTLNPNSPCMREGVCTKQYPKEFREKTEENINGYPMYQRKYTESVRVGRHDLNNRWVVPYNPWLSKKFNAPINVEVCASIKSVKYLYKYVYKGHDAASIRFENENTLDHDEILAFLDGRYVSAPEAMWRLNEFNLSEKSHTVVRLAVHLPDQQAIVYQNGQEEEAVARAATRQTTLTAWFQLNKNDQDSHNYLYTDIPHYYTFNKSAMK
;
A
#
# COMPACT_ATOMS: atom_id res chain seq x y z
N MET A 1 22.65 5.47 -9.44
CA MET A 1 22.55 4.11 -10.03
C MET A 1 22.17 4.22 -11.50
N ILE A 2 22.68 3.32 -12.36
CA ILE A 2 22.41 3.31 -13.81
C ILE A 2 21.67 2.02 -14.18
N HIS A 3 20.59 2.12 -14.95
CA HIS A 3 19.94 0.97 -15.56
C HIS A 3 20.89 0.38 -16.61
N GLY A 4 21.06 -0.93 -16.59
CA GLY A 4 21.90 -1.62 -17.57
C GLY A 4 21.44 -1.32 -19.00
N PRO A 5 22.37 -1.23 -19.98
CA PRO A 5 22.03 -1.06 -21.38
C PRO A 5 20.98 -2.08 -21.81
N CYS A 6 19.96 -1.64 -22.54
CA CYS A 6 18.87 -2.46 -23.07
C CYS A 6 18.34 -1.85 -24.36
N GLY A 7 17.29 -2.44 -24.95
CA GLY A 7 16.73 -1.96 -26.21
C GLY A 7 17.72 -2.18 -27.35
N THR A 8 17.93 -1.16 -28.16
CA THR A 8 18.88 -1.20 -29.29
C THR A 8 20.33 -1.40 -28.84
N LEU A 9 20.69 -0.96 -27.63
CA LEU A 9 22.05 -1.11 -27.10
C LEU A 9 22.34 -2.56 -26.64
N ASN A 10 21.31 -3.27 -26.16
CA ASN A 10 21.43 -4.68 -25.79
C ASN A 10 20.06 -5.37 -25.83
N PRO A 11 19.70 -6.02 -26.94
CA PRO A 11 18.42 -6.72 -27.09
C PRO A 11 18.26 -7.93 -26.15
N ASN A 12 19.37 -8.50 -25.68
CA ASN A 12 19.40 -9.71 -24.84
C ASN A 12 19.27 -9.40 -23.34
N SER A 13 19.08 -8.14 -22.97
CA SER A 13 18.95 -7.75 -21.56
C SER A 13 17.71 -8.39 -20.91
N PRO A 14 17.77 -8.88 -19.66
CA PRO A 14 16.64 -9.57 -19.00
C PRO A 14 15.37 -8.71 -18.88
N CYS A 15 15.49 -7.39 -18.96
CA CYS A 15 14.36 -6.47 -18.93
C CYS A 15 13.60 -6.39 -20.26
N MET A 16 14.11 -6.98 -21.34
CA MET A 16 13.49 -6.93 -22.68
C MET A 16 12.34 -7.95 -22.79
N ARG A 17 11.19 -7.50 -23.28
CA ARG A 17 10.10 -8.36 -23.75
C ARG A 17 9.51 -7.77 -25.02
N GLU A 18 9.23 -8.61 -26.02
CA GLU A 18 8.61 -8.19 -27.28
C GLU A 18 9.34 -7.00 -27.95
N GLY A 19 10.67 -6.99 -27.87
CA GLY A 19 11.50 -5.92 -28.44
C GLY A 19 11.51 -4.60 -27.64
N VAL A 20 10.81 -4.52 -26.51
CA VAL A 20 10.72 -3.31 -25.68
C VAL A 20 11.25 -3.58 -24.27
N CYS A 21 11.92 -2.59 -23.67
CA CYS A 21 12.29 -2.67 -22.27
C CYS A 21 11.03 -2.59 -21.41
N THR A 22 10.74 -3.62 -20.62
CA THR A 22 9.60 -3.67 -19.67
C THR A 22 9.65 -2.57 -18.62
N LYS A 23 10.83 -1.98 -18.38
CA LYS A 23 11.05 -0.85 -17.46
C LYS A 23 11.03 0.51 -18.18
N GLN A 24 10.81 0.51 -19.50
CA GLN A 24 10.71 1.68 -20.38
C GLN A 24 11.98 2.55 -20.36
N TYR A 25 13.15 1.90 -20.50
CA TYR A 25 14.42 2.59 -20.69
C TYR A 25 14.82 2.59 -22.18
N PRO A 26 15.47 3.66 -22.66
CA PRO A 26 15.75 4.92 -21.95
C PRO A 26 14.46 5.73 -21.67
N LYS A 27 14.40 6.40 -20.52
CA LYS A 27 13.27 7.28 -20.18
C LYS A 27 13.28 8.54 -21.04
N GLU A 28 12.12 9.12 -21.32
CA GLU A 28 12.03 10.39 -22.04
C GLU A 28 12.60 11.56 -21.23
N PHE A 29 13.09 12.59 -21.92
CA PHE A 29 13.43 13.85 -21.28
C PHE A 29 12.16 14.58 -20.85
N ARG A 30 12.22 15.22 -19.68
CA ARG A 30 11.10 15.96 -19.10
C ARG A 30 11.60 17.17 -18.33
N GLU A 31 10.96 18.31 -18.56
CA GLU A 31 11.33 19.56 -17.89
C GLU A 31 10.90 19.62 -16.43
N LYS A 32 9.86 18.89 -16.04
CA LYS A 32 9.36 18.82 -14.66
C LYS A 32 8.90 17.41 -14.33
N THR A 33 8.85 17.11 -13.03
CA THR A 33 8.26 15.87 -12.53
C THR A 33 6.75 15.97 -12.62
N GLU A 34 6.11 14.98 -13.22
CA GLU A 34 4.65 14.95 -13.39
C GLU A 34 4.06 13.69 -12.76
N GLU A 35 2.85 13.81 -12.24
CA GLU A 35 2.08 12.66 -11.78
C GLU A 35 1.60 11.82 -12.97
N ASN A 36 1.53 10.51 -12.77
CA ASN A 36 1.07 9.57 -13.79
C ASN A 36 -0.17 8.83 -13.28
N ILE A 37 -1.16 8.66 -14.15
CA ILE A 37 -2.40 7.87 -13.92
C ILE A 37 -2.08 6.41 -13.55
N ASN A 38 -0.92 5.90 -13.98
CA ASN A 38 -0.43 4.56 -13.70
C ASN A 38 0.36 4.43 -12.39
N GLY A 39 0.54 5.53 -11.66
CA GLY A 39 0.93 5.52 -10.25
C GLY A 39 2.40 5.75 -9.92
N TYR A 40 3.28 5.69 -10.92
CA TYR A 40 4.69 6.09 -10.76
C TYR A 40 4.91 7.47 -11.40
N PRO A 41 5.49 8.44 -10.68
CA PRO A 41 5.74 9.76 -11.22
C PRO A 41 6.74 9.68 -12.38
N MET A 42 6.53 10.55 -13.35
CA MET A 42 7.43 10.72 -14.48
C MET A 42 8.40 11.82 -14.11
N TYR A 43 9.57 11.43 -13.60
CA TYR A 43 10.58 12.35 -13.09
C TYR A 43 11.11 13.32 -14.14
N GLN A 44 11.42 14.53 -13.70
CA GLN A 44 12.22 15.49 -14.46
C GLN A 44 13.54 14.84 -14.90
N ARG A 45 13.84 14.94 -16.19
CA ARG A 45 15.07 14.49 -16.82
C ARG A 45 15.49 15.53 -17.86
N LYS A 46 16.39 16.43 -17.48
CA LYS A 46 16.95 17.44 -18.39
C LYS A 46 17.95 16.81 -19.34
N TYR A 47 18.17 17.38 -20.52
CA TYR A 47 19.29 16.90 -21.34
C TYR A 47 20.62 17.09 -20.58
N THR A 48 21.44 16.05 -20.54
CA THR A 48 22.82 16.09 -20.03
C THR A 48 23.73 15.46 -21.05
N GLU A 49 24.99 15.87 -21.04
CA GLU A 49 26.03 15.17 -21.80
C GLU A 49 26.05 13.68 -21.44
N SER A 50 26.38 12.86 -22.44
CA SER A 50 26.47 11.42 -22.25
C SER A 50 27.81 11.08 -21.62
N VAL A 51 27.80 10.16 -20.66
CA VAL A 51 29.00 9.65 -20.00
C VAL A 51 29.20 8.21 -20.45
N ARG A 52 30.44 7.83 -20.70
CA ARG A 52 30.79 6.46 -21.09
C ARG A 52 30.67 5.52 -19.89
N VAL A 53 29.73 4.58 -19.97
CA VAL A 53 29.52 3.52 -18.98
C VAL A 53 29.83 2.17 -19.65
N GLY A 54 31.02 1.66 -19.39
CA GLY A 54 31.56 0.50 -20.11
C GLY A 54 31.78 0.81 -21.59
N ARG A 55 31.01 0.16 -22.47
CA ARG A 55 31.11 0.31 -23.94
C ARG A 55 30.02 1.24 -24.53
N HIS A 56 29.15 1.79 -23.69
CA HIS A 56 28.00 2.56 -24.14
C HIS A 56 28.04 3.98 -23.59
N ASP A 57 27.62 4.94 -24.39
CA ASP A 57 27.45 6.32 -23.96
C ASP A 57 26.03 6.53 -23.46
N LEU A 58 25.91 6.75 -22.15
CA LEU A 58 24.63 6.86 -21.45
C LEU A 58 24.46 8.26 -20.88
N ASN A 59 23.27 8.84 -21.04
CA ASN A 59 22.89 10.08 -20.38
C ASN A 59 21.89 9.82 -19.25
N ASN A 60 21.39 10.88 -18.62
CA ASN A 60 20.51 10.76 -17.45
C ASN A 60 19.17 10.03 -17.70
N ARG A 61 18.81 9.73 -18.95
CA ARG A 61 17.65 8.87 -19.28
C ARG A 61 17.81 7.43 -18.78
N TRP A 62 19.03 7.02 -18.46
CA TRP A 62 19.38 5.71 -17.93
C TRP A 62 19.48 5.68 -16.40
N VAL A 63 19.35 6.83 -15.73
CA VAL A 63 19.45 6.89 -14.27
C VAL A 63 18.21 6.27 -13.61
N VAL A 64 18.44 5.33 -12.71
CA VAL A 64 17.41 4.76 -11.83
C VAL A 64 17.28 5.68 -10.61
N PRO A 65 16.06 6.11 -10.22
CA PRO A 65 15.84 6.89 -9.00
C PRO A 65 16.52 6.23 -7.79
N TYR A 66 17.28 7.01 -7.02
CA TYR A 66 18.01 6.47 -5.89
C TYR A 66 18.27 7.56 -4.86
N ASN A 67 18.50 7.14 -3.62
CA ASN A 67 18.96 8.02 -2.57
C ASN A 67 20.45 7.71 -2.27
N PRO A 68 21.37 8.67 -2.51
CA PRO A 68 22.80 8.46 -2.26
C PRO A 68 23.13 8.08 -0.82
N TRP A 69 22.42 8.68 0.16
CA TRP A 69 22.62 8.39 1.58
C TRP A 69 22.21 6.96 1.91
N LEU A 70 21.03 6.51 1.46
CA LEU A 70 20.59 5.13 1.67
C LEU A 70 21.55 4.13 1.02
N SER A 71 21.93 4.39 -0.24
CA SER A 71 22.84 3.49 -0.98
C SER A 71 24.19 3.37 -0.27
N LYS A 72 24.72 4.49 0.25
CA LYS A 72 25.98 4.51 1.01
C LYS A 72 25.85 3.86 2.39
N LYS A 73 24.76 4.12 3.11
CA LYS A 73 24.52 3.58 4.46
C LYS A 73 24.45 2.06 4.47
N PHE A 74 23.80 1.48 3.48
CA PHE A 74 23.59 0.03 3.39
C PHE A 74 24.55 -0.67 2.42
N ASN A 75 25.46 0.07 1.79
CA ASN A 75 26.37 -0.43 0.76
C ASN A 75 25.65 -1.30 -0.30
N ALA A 76 24.47 -0.86 -0.73
CA ALA A 76 23.58 -1.62 -1.59
C ALA A 76 22.89 -0.72 -2.64
N PRO A 77 22.58 -1.24 -3.85
CA PRO A 77 21.81 -0.52 -4.83
C PRO A 77 20.34 -0.42 -4.40
N ILE A 78 19.94 0.73 -3.85
CA ILE A 78 18.59 0.98 -3.35
C ILE A 78 17.83 1.88 -4.33
N ASN A 79 16.86 1.31 -5.04
CA ASN A 79 15.90 2.07 -5.85
C ASN A 79 14.90 2.79 -4.94
N VAL A 80 14.68 4.09 -5.16
CA VAL A 80 13.74 4.89 -4.38
C VAL A 80 12.73 5.54 -5.32
N GLU A 81 11.49 5.10 -5.23
CA GLU A 81 10.38 5.60 -6.04
C GLU A 81 9.40 6.39 -5.15
N VAL A 82 8.95 7.53 -5.65
CA VAL A 82 7.88 8.32 -5.02
C VAL A 82 6.56 7.77 -5.52
N CYS A 83 5.61 7.51 -4.64
CA CYS A 83 4.33 6.92 -4.98
C CYS A 83 3.20 7.86 -4.55
N ALA A 84 2.71 8.70 -5.47
CA ALA A 84 1.68 9.69 -5.17
C ALA A 84 0.24 9.21 -5.46
N SER A 85 0.06 8.16 -6.26
CA SER A 85 -1.30 7.73 -6.65
C SER A 85 -1.97 6.80 -5.65
N ILE A 86 -3.30 6.84 -5.62
CA ILE A 86 -4.15 5.89 -4.88
C ILE A 86 -3.84 4.43 -5.27
N LYS A 87 -3.50 4.15 -6.54
CA LYS A 87 -3.13 2.79 -6.98
C LYS A 87 -1.84 2.32 -6.30
N SER A 88 -0.87 3.20 -6.16
CA SER A 88 0.42 2.91 -5.52
C SER A 88 0.27 2.74 -4.02
N VAL A 89 -0.58 3.56 -3.38
CA VAL A 89 -0.93 3.42 -1.96
C VAL A 89 -1.65 2.09 -1.72
N LYS A 90 -2.65 1.75 -2.56
CA LYS A 90 -3.32 0.44 -2.54
C LYS A 90 -2.32 -0.70 -2.72
N TYR A 91 -1.35 -0.54 -3.62
CA TYR A 91 -0.30 -1.53 -3.83
C TYR A 91 0.54 -1.71 -2.56
N LEU A 92 1.05 -0.63 -1.95
CA LEU A 92 1.82 -0.72 -0.71
C LEU A 92 1.02 -1.43 0.40
N TYR A 93 -0.21 -0.98 0.64
CA TYR A 93 -1.07 -1.61 1.65
C TYR A 93 -1.43 -3.05 1.30
N LYS A 94 -1.53 -3.40 0.02
CA LYS A 94 -1.67 -4.80 -0.39
C LYS A 94 -0.49 -5.60 0.15
N TYR A 95 0.77 -5.20 -0.02
CA TYR A 95 1.91 -5.98 0.49
C TYR A 95 2.00 -6.00 2.02
N VAL A 96 1.62 -4.90 2.68
CA VAL A 96 1.56 -4.88 4.16
C VAL A 96 0.47 -5.82 4.69
N TYR A 97 -0.68 -5.93 4.02
CA TYR A 97 -1.84 -6.70 4.49
C TYR A 97 -2.05 -8.04 3.76
N LYS A 98 -1.26 -8.38 2.74
CA LYS A 98 -1.38 -9.64 1.98
C LYS A 98 -1.15 -10.87 2.87
N GLY A 99 -0.57 -10.67 4.05
CA GLY A 99 -0.22 -11.74 4.97
C GLY A 99 1.06 -12.45 4.53
N HIS A 100 1.56 -13.31 5.42
CA HIS A 100 2.71 -14.16 5.13
C HIS A 100 2.31 -15.29 4.20
N ASP A 101 3.25 -15.76 3.39
CA ASP A 101 3.06 -17.02 2.66
C ASP A 101 2.81 -18.12 3.70
N ALA A 102 1.75 -18.91 3.49
CA ALA A 102 1.32 -19.95 4.41
C ALA A 102 1.48 -21.31 3.73
N ALA A 103 1.89 -22.31 4.51
CA ALA A 103 1.94 -23.70 4.10
C ALA A 103 1.17 -24.53 5.11
N SER A 104 0.27 -25.38 4.62
CA SER A 104 -0.40 -26.38 5.44
C SER A 104 0.31 -27.71 5.23
N ILE A 105 0.78 -28.32 6.31
CA ILE A 105 1.48 -29.61 6.31
C ILE A 105 0.53 -30.64 6.91
N ARG A 106 0.23 -31.69 6.15
CA ARG A 106 -0.55 -32.84 6.65
C ARG A 106 0.40 -33.93 7.12
N PHE A 107 0.20 -34.41 8.34
CA PHE A 107 0.87 -35.61 8.84
C PHE A 107 0.00 -36.83 8.54
N GLU A 108 0.53 -37.82 7.84
CA GLU A 108 -0.13 -39.10 7.61
C GLU A 108 0.46 -40.14 8.57
N ASN A 109 -0.31 -40.50 9.60
CA ASN A 109 0.03 -41.63 10.48
C ASN A 109 -0.74 -42.86 9.99
N GLU A 110 -0.04 -43.79 9.34
CA GLU A 110 -0.65 -45.00 8.74
C GLU A 110 -1.18 -46.03 9.77
N ASN A 111 -0.91 -45.86 11.08
CA ASN A 111 -1.08 -46.94 12.08
C ASN A 111 -1.93 -46.59 13.33
N THR A 112 -2.72 -45.52 13.34
CA THR A 112 -3.56 -45.15 14.50
C THR A 112 -5.05 -45.14 14.13
N LEU A 113 -5.83 -46.01 14.79
CA LEU A 113 -7.30 -46.07 14.73
C LEU A 113 -7.98 -44.84 15.35
N ASP A 114 -7.24 -44.06 16.13
CA ASP A 114 -7.68 -42.83 16.77
C ASP A 114 -7.17 -41.64 15.93
N HIS A 115 -7.88 -41.32 14.85
CA HIS A 115 -7.52 -40.26 13.92
C HIS A 115 -8.06 -38.92 14.40
N ASP A 116 -7.23 -38.13 15.08
CA ASP A 116 -7.55 -36.73 15.40
C ASP A 116 -7.29 -35.84 14.17
N GLU A 117 -8.36 -35.40 13.51
CA GLU A 117 -8.29 -34.52 12.33
C GLU A 117 -7.62 -33.17 12.62
N ILE A 118 -7.66 -32.66 13.86
CA ILE A 118 -7.07 -31.35 14.20
C ILE A 118 -5.56 -31.46 14.33
N LEU A 119 -5.06 -32.56 14.91
CA LEU A 119 -3.62 -32.80 15.06
C LEU A 119 -2.94 -33.25 13.76
N ALA A 120 -3.72 -33.68 12.76
CA ALA A 120 -3.20 -34.12 11.48
C ALA A 120 -2.69 -32.96 10.59
N PHE A 121 -2.98 -31.70 10.93
CA PHE A 121 -2.58 -30.55 10.13
C PHE A 121 -1.76 -29.54 10.94
N LEU A 122 -0.69 -29.04 10.34
CA LEU A 122 0.11 -27.92 10.84
C LEU A 122 0.10 -26.79 9.81
N ASP A 123 -0.54 -25.70 10.17
CA ASP A 123 -0.49 -24.46 9.40
C ASP A 123 0.71 -23.62 9.83
N GLY A 124 1.73 -23.57 8.97
CA GLY A 124 2.92 -22.76 9.13
C GLY A 124 2.83 -21.45 8.34
N ARG A 125 3.42 -20.38 8.87
CA ARG A 125 3.68 -19.14 8.13
C ARG A 125 5.17 -19.03 7.85
N TYR A 126 5.52 -18.75 6.60
CA TYR A 126 6.89 -18.44 6.24
C TYR A 126 7.29 -17.09 6.83
N VAL A 127 8.46 -17.05 7.47
CA VAL A 127 9.10 -15.84 7.95
C VAL A 127 10.52 -15.84 7.41
N SER A 128 10.89 -14.80 6.66
CA SER A 128 12.25 -14.70 6.12
C SER A 128 13.28 -14.47 7.24
N ALA A 129 14.53 -14.91 7.05
CA ALA A 129 15.58 -14.72 8.07
C ALA A 129 15.76 -13.26 8.53
N PRO A 130 15.74 -12.23 7.65
CA PRO A 130 15.80 -10.84 8.08
C PRO A 130 14.60 -10.42 8.94
N GLU A 131 13.40 -10.86 8.58
CA GLU A 131 12.19 -10.56 9.35
C GLU A 131 12.20 -11.25 10.71
N ALA A 132 12.64 -12.52 10.77
CA ALA A 132 12.78 -13.26 12.02
C ALA A 132 13.74 -12.55 12.97
N MET A 133 14.90 -12.08 12.47
CA MET A 133 15.84 -11.28 13.26
C MET A 133 15.19 -9.99 13.76
N TRP A 134 14.47 -9.27 12.90
CA TRP A 134 13.78 -8.03 13.26
C TRP A 134 12.77 -8.24 14.39
N ARG A 135 12.01 -9.34 14.33
CA ARG A 135 11.02 -9.73 15.34
C ARG A 135 11.67 -10.18 16.64
N LEU A 136 12.73 -10.98 16.59
CA LEU A 136 13.46 -11.46 17.76
C LEU A 136 14.10 -10.30 18.55
N ASN A 137 14.48 -9.23 17.86
CA ASN A 137 15.00 -8.01 18.49
C ASN A 137 13.89 -6.99 18.83
N GLU A 138 12.61 -7.36 18.68
CA GLU A 138 11.44 -6.51 18.97
C GLU A 138 11.45 -5.16 18.26
N PHE A 139 12.08 -5.09 17.07
CA PHE A 139 12.08 -3.85 16.30
C PHE A 139 10.73 -3.61 15.63
N ASN A 140 10.30 -2.35 15.60
CA ASN A 140 9.08 -1.96 14.89
C ASN A 140 9.19 -2.30 13.39
N LEU A 141 8.28 -3.14 12.90
CA LEU A 141 8.20 -3.54 11.48
C LEU A 141 7.52 -2.47 10.62
N SER A 142 6.57 -1.74 11.21
CA SER A 142 5.83 -0.69 10.52
C SER A 142 5.47 0.41 11.50
N GLU A 143 5.65 1.65 11.09
CA GLU A 143 5.22 2.82 11.83
C GLU A 143 4.19 3.59 11.00
N LYS A 144 3.18 4.12 11.66
CA LYS A 144 2.19 5.01 11.05
C LYS A 144 2.25 6.32 11.81
N SER A 145 2.72 7.37 11.15
CA SER A 145 2.80 8.70 11.75
C SER A 145 1.43 9.39 11.89
N HIS A 146 0.44 8.97 11.10
CA HIS A 146 -0.87 9.61 11.04
C HIS A 146 -2.00 8.60 11.25
N THR A 147 -3.02 9.04 11.98
CA THR A 147 -4.28 8.31 12.14
C THR A 147 -5.14 8.51 10.90
N VAL A 148 -5.53 7.43 10.24
CA VAL A 148 -6.46 7.47 9.11
C VAL A 148 -7.86 7.12 9.60
N VAL A 149 -8.78 8.09 9.49
CA VAL A 149 -10.20 7.89 9.83
C VAL A 149 -11.00 7.81 8.53
N ARG A 150 -11.80 6.73 8.38
CA ARG A 150 -12.73 6.61 7.26
C ARG A 150 -14.04 7.29 7.60
N LEU A 151 -14.31 8.40 6.93
CA LEU A 151 -15.59 9.09 6.99
C LEU A 151 -16.65 8.37 6.13
N ALA A 152 -17.89 8.35 6.60
CA ALA A 152 -18.99 7.72 5.89
C ALA A 152 -19.49 8.67 4.79
N VAL A 153 -19.75 8.14 3.60
CA VAL A 153 -20.38 8.89 2.51
C VAL A 153 -21.42 7.98 1.88
N HIS A 154 -22.67 8.43 1.90
CA HIS A 154 -23.82 7.69 1.36
C HIS A 154 -24.95 8.67 1.05
N LEU A 155 -25.90 8.23 0.23
CA LEU A 155 -27.15 8.96 -0.03
C LEU A 155 -28.12 8.83 1.17
N PRO A 156 -29.21 9.64 1.21
CA PRO A 156 -30.29 9.44 2.17
C PRO A 156 -30.77 7.98 2.16
N ASP A 157 -30.86 7.39 3.35
CA ASP A 157 -31.33 6.01 3.60
C ASP A 157 -30.52 4.89 2.90
N GLN A 158 -29.31 5.20 2.44
CA GLN A 158 -28.37 4.23 1.84
C GLN A 158 -27.15 3.95 2.72
N GLN A 159 -27.34 3.95 4.04
CA GLN A 159 -26.28 3.60 4.99
C GLN A 159 -25.86 2.14 4.78
N ALA A 160 -24.55 1.87 4.77
CA ALA A 160 -24.05 0.50 4.76
C ALA A 160 -24.32 -0.18 6.11
N ILE A 161 -25.06 -1.28 6.08
CA ILE A 161 -25.38 -2.12 7.26
C ILE A 161 -24.61 -3.43 7.11
N VAL A 162 -23.86 -3.80 8.15
CA VAL A 162 -23.18 -5.10 8.24
C VAL A 162 -23.98 -5.98 9.17
N TYR A 163 -24.33 -7.18 8.71
CA TYR A 163 -25.10 -8.17 9.44
C TYR A 163 -24.48 -9.56 9.29
N GLN A 164 -24.79 -10.45 10.23
CA GLN A 164 -24.52 -11.89 10.09
C GLN A 164 -25.76 -12.56 9.51
N ASN A 165 -25.57 -13.63 8.77
CA ASN A 165 -26.66 -14.38 8.14
C ASN A 165 -27.70 -14.82 9.20
N GLY A 166 -28.97 -14.48 9.00
CA GLY A 166 -30.06 -14.73 9.95
C GLY A 166 -30.26 -13.66 11.02
N GLN A 167 -29.52 -12.54 10.97
CA GLN A 167 -29.68 -11.39 11.87
C GLN A 167 -30.00 -10.08 11.13
N GLU A 168 -30.64 -10.19 9.96
CA GLU A 168 -30.94 -9.06 9.07
C GLU A 168 -31.83 -8.02 9.76
N GLU A 169 -32.95 -8.45 10.35
CA GLU A 169 -33.92 -7.56 10.98
C GLU A 169 -33.33 -6.81 12.17
N GLU A 170 -32.57 -7.51 13.02
CA GLU A 170 -31.90 -6.87 14.15
C GLU A 170 -30.84 -5.86 13.68
N ALA A 171 -30.13 -6.16 12.60
CA ALA A 171 -29.13 -5.25 12.05
C ALA A 171 -29.76 -3.98 11.48
N VAL A 172 -30.93 -4.09 10.84
CA VAL A 172 -31.72 -2.95 10.38
C VAL A 172 -32.22 -2.13 11.58
N ALA A 173 -32.76 -2.78 12.61
CA ALA A 173 -33.21 -2.10 13.83
C ALA A 173 -32.07 -1.34 14.53
N ARG A 174 -30.88 -1.93 14.63
CA ARG A 174 -29.67 -1.27 15.16
C ARG A 174 -29.18 -0.13 14.27
N ALA A 175 -29.29 -0.27 12.96
CA ALA A 175 -28.88 0.77 12.03
C ALA A 175 -29.79 2.00 12.09
N ALA A 176 -31.10 1.80 12.33
CA ALA A 176 -32.06 2.88 12.45
C ALA A 176 -31.78 3.81 13.64
N THR A 177 -31.21 3.29 14.73
CA THR A 177 -30.85 4.09 15.92
C THR A 177 -29.42 4.64 15.86
N ARG A 178 -28.57 4.06 15.02
CA ARG A 178 -27.14 4.40 14.95
C ARG A 178 -26.88 5.54 13.98
N GLN A 179 -26.10 6.52 14.41
CA GLN A 179 -25.62 7.57 13.53
C GLN A 179 -24.33 7.14 12.83
N THR A 180 -24.24 7.47 11.55
CA THR A 180 -22.97 7.48 10.82
C THR A 180 -22.24 8.77 11.14
N THR A 181 -20.93 8.82 10.85
CA THR A 181 -20.17 10.06 10.98
C THR A 181 -20.73 11.19 10.11
N LEU A 182 -21.38 10.87 8.99
CA LEU A 182 -22.03 11.84 8.11
C LEU A 182 -23.32 12.39 8.72
N THR A 183 -24.21 11.52 9.21
CA THR A 183 -25.45 11.99 9.83
C THR A 183 -25.19 12.74 11.13
N ALA A 184 -24.16 12.34 11.88
CA ALA A 184 -23.71 13.06 13.07
C ALA A 184 -23.14 14.45 12.71
N TRP A 185 -22.42 14.57 11.59
CA TRP A 185 -21.98 15.87 11.09
C TRP A 185 -23.16 16.78 10.73
N PHE A 186 -24.21 16.26 10.09
CA PHE A 186 -25.42 17.04 9.84
C PHE A 186 -26.11 17.52 11.13
N GLN A 187 -26.12 16.69 12.17
CA GLN A 187 -26.66 17.09 13.47
C GLN A 187 -25.75 18.10 14.18
N LEU A 188 -24.43 17.93 14.10
CA LEU A 188 -23.46 18.88 14.63
C LEU A 188 -23.67 20.27 14.00
N ASN A 189 -23.84 20.34 12.68
CA ASN A 189 -24.15 21.59 11.98
C ASN A 189 -25.51 22.20 12.36
N LYS A 190 -26.43 21.45 12.94
CA LYS A 190 -27.67 22.04 13.45
C LYS A 190 -27.49 22.67 14.82
N ASN A 191 -26.59 22.12 15.63
CA ASN A 191 -26.51 22.41 17.06
C ASN A 191 -25.32 23.30 17.44
N ASP A 192 -24.27 23.30 16.62
CA ASP A 192 -23.03 24.04 16.87
C ASP A 192 -22.67 24.92 15.66
N GLN A 193 -22.66 26.23 15.88
CA GLN A 193 -22.39 27.23 14.86
C GLN A 193 -20.91 27.26 14.46
N ASP A 194 -20.00 26.87 15.36
CA ASP A 194 -18.57 26.79 15.04
C ASP A 194 -18.30 25.71 13.98
N SER A 195 -19.13 24.66 13.96
CA SER A 195 -18.99 23.56 13.00
C SER A 195 -19.24 23.97 11.54
N HIS A 196 -19.93 25.09 11.30
CA HIS A 196 -20.20 25.62 9.96
C HIS A 196 -18.94 26.08 9.23
N ASN A 197 -17.87 26.34 9.98
CA ASN A 197 -16.58 26.78 9.44
C ASN A 197 -15.72 25.63 8.89
N TYR A 198 -16.15 24.37 9.08
CA TYR A 198 -15.35 23.21 8.73
C TYR A 198 -16.05 22.33 7.69
N LEU A 199 -15.30 21.93 6.65
CA LEU A 199 -15.78 20.91 5.73
C LEU A 199 -15.88 19.57 6.45
N TYR A 200 -16.72 18.67 5.95
CA TYR A 200 -16.89 17.34 6.53
C TYR A 200 -15.55 16.58 6.71
N THR A 201 -14.60 16.76 5.78
CA THR A 201 -13.25 16.20 5.84
C THR A 201 -12.39 16.75 6.97
N ASP A 202 -12.67 17.97 7.42
CA ASP A 202 -11.86 18.71 8.38
C ASP A 202 -12.36 18.52 9.80
N ILE A 203 -13.65 18.18 9.96
CA ILE A 203 -14.32 17.96 11.25
C ILE A 203 -13.54 17.06 12.22
N PRO A 204 -12.93 15.93 11.80
CA PRO A 204 -12.16 15.08 12.71
C PRO A 204 -10.93 15.75 13.34
N HIS A 205 -10.48 16.90 12.84
CA HIS A 205 -9.39 17.67 13.46
C HIS A 205 -9.86 18.47 14.68
N TYR A 206 -11.16 18.75 14.78
CA TYR A 206 -11.75 19.63 15.79
C TYR A 206 -12.76 18.91 16.69
N TYR A 207 -13.44 17.89 16.16
CA TYR A 207 -14.49 17.15 16.83
C TYR A 207 -14.21 15.66 16.84
N THR A 208 -14.59 15.00 17.93
CA THR A 208 -14.45 13.55 18.08
C THR A 208 -15.81 12.87 17.99
N PHE A 209 -15.95 11.88 17.10
CA PHE A 209 -17.16 11.08 17.02
C PHE A 209 -17.22 10.04 18.15
N ASN A 210 -18.04 10.30 19.18
CA ASN A 210 -18.18 9.43 20.34
C ASN A 210 -19.14 8.27 20.06
N LYS A 211 -18.59 7.06 19.87
CA LYS A 211 -19.38 5.83 19.66
C LYS A 211 -20.00 5.29 20.95
N SER A 212 -19.49 5.70 22.12
CA SER A 212 -19.89 5.19 23.44
C SER A 212 -21.16 5.85 23.96
N ALA A 213 -21.41 7.10 23.56
CA ALA A 213 -22.60 7.87 23.91
C ALA A 213 -23.86 7.43 23.12
N MET A 214 -23.75 6.38 22.29
CA MET A 214 -24.80 5.88 21.41
C MET A 214 -25.23 4.44 21.74
N LYS A 215 -24.87 3.94 22.93
CA LYS A 215 -25.38 2.66 23.45
C LYS A 215 -26.77 2.81 24.03
#